data_AF-A0AAW7BJ33-F1
#
_entry.id   AF-A0AAW7BJ33-F1
#
_cell.length_a   1.000
_cell.length_b   1.000
_cell.length_c   1.000
_cell.angle_alpha   90.00
_cell.angle_beta   90.00
_cell.angle_gamma   90.00
#
_symmetry.space_group_name_H-M   'P 1'
#
loop_
_entity.id
_entity.type
_entity.pdbx_description
1 polymer ?
#
loop_
_entity_poly.entity_id
_entity_poly.type
_entity_poly.pdbx_seq_one_letter_code
_entity_poly.pdbx_strand_id
1 'polypeptide(L)'
;MHQPTFTPEEVCHRAGLGKQDKLVRQWLVGIPLADRTEFLRQLWLLNYRYALDLFQAAQLPANENRQLVRHWLRSGHHNAAQALIQRATPVLGEKTFWRIASEETLTSAMRDFLNYYGGNLLDEARLTSIAASVDSSSQP
;
A
#
# COMPACT_ATOMS: atom_id res chain seq x y z
N MET A 1 -7.95 3.05 -28.77
CA MET A 1 -7.18 2.95 -27.50
C MET A 1 -6.27 4.17 -27.45
N HIS A 2 -6.35 5.00 -26.41
CA HIS A 2 -5.39 6.10 -26.22
C HIS A 2 -4.12 5.51 -25.61
N GLN A 3 -2.98 5.71 -26.25
CA GLN A 3 -1.69 5.30 -25.70
C GLN A 3 -1.41 6.11 -24.43
N PRO A 4 -0.97 5.48 -23.32
CA PRO A 4 -0.64 6.21 -22.11
C PRO A 4 0.51 7.20 -22.38
N THR A 5 0.33 8.45 -21.96
CA THR A 5 1.32 9.53 -22.15
C THR A 5 2.57 9.34 -21.30
N PHE A 6 2.49 8.55 -20.22
CA PHE A 6 3.61 8.19 -19.38
C PHE A 6 3.62 6.68 -19.17
N THR A 7 4.81 6.06 -19.18
CA THR A 7 5.00 4.67 -18.75
C THR A 7 5.69 4.59 -17.38
N PRO A 8 5.53 3.50 -16.62
CA PRO A 8 6.26 3.28 -15.38
C PRO A 8 7.78 3.44 -15.53
N GLU A 9 8.36 2.94 -16.62
CA GLU A 9 9.78 2.97 -16.93
C GLU A 9 10.28 4.41 -17.14
N GLU A 10 9.50 5.25 -17.81
CA GLU A 10 9.87 6.65 -18.05
C GLU A 10 9.89 7.49 -16.76
N VAL A 11 9.05 7.12 -15.79
CA VAL A 11 8.84 7.91 -14.57
C VAL A 11 9.54 7.33 -13.35
N CYS A 12 10.14 6.13 -13.43
CA CYS A 12 10.69 5.43 -12.28
C CYS A 12 11.88 6.14 -11.63
N HIS A 13 12.58 7.04 -12.33
CA HIS A 13 13.70 7.81 -11.78
C HIS A 13 13.26 9.05 -10.98
N ARG A 14 11.95 9.31 -10.88
CA ARG A 14 11.41 10.51 -10.24
C ARG A 14 11.32 10.38 -8.72
N ALA A 15 11.39 11.55 -8.07
CA ALA A 15 11.31 11.69 -6.61
C ALA A 15 10.03 12.38 -6.12
N GLY A 16 9.13 12.81 -7.01
CA GLY A 16 7.80 13.33 -6.65
C GLY A 16 7.70 14.82 -6.28
N LEU A 17 8.78 15.59 -6.44
CA LEU A 17 8.90 16.99 -6.05
C LEU A 17 8.99 17.98 -7.24
N GLY A 18 9.15 17.49 -8.47
CA GLY A 18 9.38 18.30 -9.67
C GLY A 18 8.10 18.76 -10.37
N LYS A 19 8.22 19.76 -11.26
CA LYS A 19 7.10 20.26 -12.09
C LYS A 19 6.46 19.15 -12.93
N GLN A 20 7.27 18.27 -13.50
CA GLN A 20 6.78 17.13 -14.28
C GLN A 20 6.00 16.12 -13.43
N ASP A 21 6.24 16.02 -12.12
CA ASP A 21 5.49 15.11 -11.25
C ASP A 21 4.05 15.59 -11.06
N LYS A 22 3.81 16.91 -11.15
CA LYS A 22 2.45 17.47 -11.22
C LYS A 22 1.73 17.00 -12.49
N LEU A 23 2.41 16.96 -13.63
CA LEU A 23 1.85 16.49 -14.89
C LEU A 23 1.51 14.99 -14.80
N VAL A 24 2.41 14.18 -14.22
CA VAL A 24 2.15 12.74 -14.02
C VAL A 24 0.94 12.53 -13.12
N ARG A 25 0.82 13.26 -12.01
CA ARG A 25 -0.37 13.18 -11.12
C ARG A 25 -1.67 13.56 -11.84
N GLN A 26 -1.67 14.66 -12.60
CA GLN A 26 -2.83 15.12 -13.35
C GLN A 26 -3.25 14.09 -14.42
N TRP A 27 -2.28 13.60 -15.18
CA TRP A 27 -2.51 12.55 -16.17
C TRP A 27 -3.05 11.26 -15.53
N LEU A 28 -2.45 10.83 -14.41
CA LEU A 28 -2.84 9.60 -13.72
C LEU A 28 -4.31 9.62 -13.28
N VAL A 29 -4.82 10.78 -12.84
CA VAL A 29 -6.24 10.96 -12.48
C VAL A 29 -7.15 11.01 -13.72
N GLY A 30 -6.62 11.37 -14.88
CA GLY A 30 -7.37 11.45 -16.14
C GLY A 30 -7.53 10.12 -16.89
N ILE A 31 -6.71 9.11 -16.59
CA ILE A 31 -6.80 7.80 -17.25
C ILE A 31 -7.85 6.87 -16.58
N PRO A 32 -8.33 5.83 -17.31
CA PRO A 32 -9.24 4.84 -16.76
C PRO A 32 -8.74 4.20 -15.46
N LEU A 33 -9.68 3.83 -14.59
CA LEU A 33 -9.36 3.30 -13.25
C LEU A 33 -8.49 2.03 -13.28
N ALA A 34 -8.78 1.13 -14.22
CA ALA A 34 -8.00 -0.10 -14.40
C ALA A 34 -6.54 0.22 -14.74
N ASP A 35 -6.34 1.12 -15.70
CA ASP A 35 -5.02 1.56 -16.16
C ASP A 35 -4.26 2.29 -15.03
N ARG A 36 -4.97 3.09 -14.23
CA ARG A 36 -4.41 3.77 -13.06
C ARG A 36 -3.85 2.79 -12.03
N THR A 37 -4.62 1.75 -11.75
CA THR A 37 -4.26 0.74 -10.76
C THR A 37 -3.10 -0.10 -11.27
N GLU A 38 -3.13 -0.48 -12.54
CA GLU A 38 -2.07 -1.26 -13.17
C GLU A 38 -0.76 -0.46 -13.27
N PHE A 39 -0.83 0.82 -13.64
CA PHE A 39 0.33 1.71 -13.66
C PHE A 39 1.02 1.76 -12.28
N LEU A 40 0.26 1.90 -11.20
CA LEU A 40 0.80 1.93 -9.84
C LEU A 40 1.39 0.58 -9.40
N ARG A 41 0.80 -0.55 -9.84
CA ARG A 41 1.35 -1.90 -9.59
C ARG A 41 2.70 -2.08 -10.27
N GLN A 42 2.82 -1.69 -11.53
CA GLN A 42 4.06 -1.81 -12.29
C GLN A 42 5.13 -0.85 -11.74
N LEU A 43 4.77 0.40 -11.49
CA LEU A 43 5.69 1.40 -10.95
C LEU A 43 6.23 1.03 -9.57
N TRP A 44 5.43 0.35 -8.75
CA TRP A 44 5.88 -0.13 -7.44
C TRP A 44 7.14 -1.00 -7.52
N LEU A 45 7.23 -1.87 -8.52
CA LEU A 45 8.38 -2.76 -8.73
C LEU A 45 9.64 -1.99 -9.14
N LEU A 46 9.48 -0.85 -9.82
CA LEU A 46 10.58 -0.02 -10.31
C LEU A 46 11.02 1.04 -9.29
N ASN A 47 10.05 1.65 -8.61
CA ASN A 47 10.26 2.68 -7.60
C ASN A 47 9.05 2.77 -6.66
N TYR A 48 9.08 1.97 -5.59
CA TYR A 48 8.02 1.94 -4.58
C TYR A 48 7.76 3.30 -3.91
N ARG A 49 8.78 4.14 -3.74
CA ARG A 49 8.65 5.46 -3.10
C ARG A 49 7.80 6.38 -3.97
N TYR A 50 8.11 6.43 -5.25
CA TYR A 50 7.36 7.26 -6.19
C TYR A 50 5.96 6.69 -6.48
N ALA A 51 5.81 5.36 -6.52
CA ALA A 51 4.50 4.72 -6.58
C ALA A 51 3.59 5.14 -5.40
N LEU A 52 4.12 5.16 -4.18
CA LEU A 52 3.37 5.61 -3.00
C LEU A 52 3.05 7.10 -3.00
N ASP A 53 3.93 7.94 -3.55
CA ASP A 53 3.66 9.35 -3.72
C ASP A 53 2.52 9.61 -4.72
N LEU A 54 2.48 8.84 -5.82
CA LEU A 54 1.41 8.91 -6.81
C LEU A 54 0.11 8.30 -6.30
N PHE A 55 0.18 7.21 -5.52
CA PHE A 55 -0.97 6.58 -4.88
C PHE A 55 -1.83 7.56 -4.10
N GLN A 56 -1.20 8.45 -3.31
CA GLN A 56 -1.93 9.48 -2.56
C GLN A 56 -2.68 10.47 -3.46
N ALA A 57 -2.17 10.72 -4.67
CA ALA A 57 -2.80 11.61 -5.65
C ALA A 57 -3.74 10.88 -6.63
N ALA A 58 -3.72 9.55 -6.65
CA ALA A 58 -4.40 8.75 -7.66
C ALA A 58 -5.92 8.75 -7.51
N GLN A 59 -6.50 9.29 -6.43
CA GLN A 59 -7.95 9.39 -6.22
C GLN A 59 -8.70 8.08 -6.55
N LEU A 60 -8.11 6.95 -6.16
CA LEU A 60 -8.72 5.64 -6.37
C LEU A 60 -9.93 5.50 -5.44
N PRO A 61 -10.99 4.77 -5.86
CA PRO A 61 -12.05 4.36 -4.96
C PRO A 61 -11.49 3.55 -3.78
N ALA A 62 -12.18 3.60 -2.64
CA ALA A 62 -11.72 2.95 -1.41
C ALA A 62 -11.43 1.44 -1.59
N ASN A 63 -12.19 0.75 -2.43
CA ASN A 63 -11.93 -0.67 -2.71
C ASN A 63 -10.60 -0.89 -3.44
N GLU A 64 -10.32 -0.09 -4.46
CA GLU A 64 -9.07 -0.16 -5.23
C GLU A 64 -7.86 0.19 -4.37
N ASN A 65 -7.98 1.21 -3.50
CA ASN A 65 -6.92 1.54 -2.54
C ASN A 65 -6.59 0.32 -1.64
N ARG A 66 -7.61 -0.36 -1.12
CA ARG A 66 -7.41 -1.55 -0.28
C ARG A 66 -6.76 -2.68 -1.06
N GLN A 67 -7.23 -2.98 -2.27
CA GLN A 67 -6.68 -4.06 -3.09
C GLN A 67 -5.22 -3.80 -3.48
N LEU A 68 -4.88 -2.54 -3.79
CA LEU A 68 -3.52 -2.16 -4.15
C LEU A 68 -2.56 -2.27 -2.95
N VAL A 69 -2.98 -1.81 -1.77
CA VAL A 69 -2.20 -1.97 -0.54
C VAL A 69 -2.02 -3.44 -0.16
N ARG A 70 -3.07 -4.28 -0.28
CA ARG A 70 -2.96 -5.74 -0.10
C ARG A 70 -1.91 -6.35 -1.03
N HIS A 71 -1.93 -5.95 -2.30
CA HIS A 71 -0.95 -6.41 -3.27
C HIS A 71 0.47 -6.03 -2.82
N TRP A 72 0.74 -4.78 -2.46
CA TRP A 72 2.06 -4.33 -2.01
C TRP A 72 2.52 -4.95 -0.70
N LEU A 73 1.61 -5.26 0.22
CA LEU A 73 1.95 -5.98 1.45
C LEU A 73 2.41 -7.42 1.17
N ARG A 74 1.85 -8.08 0.15
CA ARG A 74 2.22 -9.43 -0.26
C ARG A 74 3.49 -9.48 -1.11
N SER A 75 3.62 -8.57 -2.08
CA SER A 75 4.68 -8.60 -3.10
C SER A 75 5.81 -7.60 -2.86
N GLY A 76 5.66 -6.71 -1.87
CA GLY A 76 6.56 -5.60 -1.63
C GLY A 76 7.87 -5.98 -0.94
N HIS A 77 8.90 -5.20 -1.25
CA HIS A 77 10.16 -5.26 -0.53
C HIS A 77 9.97 -4.74 0.91
N HIS A 78 10.50 -5.43 1.92
CA HIS A 78 10.34 -5.05 3.34
C HIS A 78 10.85 -3.64 3.68
N ASN A 79 11.89 -3.17 2.99
CA ASN A 79 12.34 -1.76 3.03
C ASN A 79 11.24 -0.72 2.75
N ALA A 80 10.14 -1.11 2.10
CA ALA A 80 9.01 -0.23 1.85
C ALA A 80 8.04 -0.12 3.04
N ALA A 81 8.20 -0.90 4.11
CA ALA A 81 7.27 -0.96 5.24
C ALA A 81 6.99 0.42 5.87
N GLN A 82 8.04 1.18 6.18
CA GLN A 82 7.88 2.52 6.75
C GLN A 82 7.12 3.46 5.80
N ALA A 83 7.51 3.46 4.53
CA ALA A 83 6.87 4.30 3.52
C ALA A 83 5.41 3.87 3.30
N LEU A 84 5.11 2.57 3.31
CA LEU A 84 3.75 2.03 3.26
C LEU A 84 2.91 2.55 4.41
N ILE A 85 3.39 2.43 5.66
CA ILE A 85 2.68 2.97 6.83
C ILE A 85 2.40 4.47 6.64
N GLN A 86 3.43 5.25 6.32
CA GLN A 86 3.34 6.71 6.20
C GLN A 86 2.41 7.18 5.08
N ARG A 87 2.36 6.44 3.97
CA ARG A 87 1.65 6.88 2.75
C ARG A 87 0.29 6.22 2.57
N ALA A 88 0.12 4.98 3.04
CA ALA A 88 -1.15 4.26 2.95
C ALA A 88 -2.10 4.60 4.10
N THR A 89 -1.59 4.87 5.30
CA THR A 89 -2.43 5.24 6.45
C THR A 89 -3.29 6.48 6.19
N PRO A 90 -2.78 7.59 5.61
CA PRO A 90 -3.62 8.75 5.28
C PRO A 90 -4.71 8.46 4.24
N VAL A 91 -4.53 7.46 3.38
CA VAL A 91 -5.49 7.11 2.32
C VAL A 91 -6.55 6.13 2.81
N LEU A 92 -6.18 5.17 3.65
CA LEU A 92 -7.07 4.11 4.14
C LEU A 92 -7.70 4.40 5.52
N GLY A 93 -7.04 5.25 6.31
CA GLY A 93 -7.19 5.32 7.75
C GLY A 93 -6.35 4.26 8.46
N GLU A 94 -5.78 4.61 9.61
CA GLU A 94 -4.84 3.78 10.38
C GLU A 94 -5.43 2.42 10.76
N LYS A 95 -6.62 2.43 11.36
CA LYS A 95 -7.33 1.18 11.74
C LYS A 95 -7.54 0.25 10.54
N THR A 96 -7.87 0.81 9.37
CA THR A 96 -8.08 0.02 8.15
C THR A 96 -6.76 -0.56 7.64
N PHE A 97 -5.68 0.23 7.64
CA PHE A 97 -4.36 -0.23 7.23
C PHE A 97 -3.89 -1.41 8.08
N TRP A 98 -3.93 -1.27 9.41
CA TRP A 98 -3.48 -2.32 10.32
C TRP A 98 -4.35 -3.58 10.27
N ARG A 99 -5.67 -3.42 10.15
CA ARG A 99 -6.55 -4.58 9.92
C ARG A 99 -6.14 -5.34 8.65
N ILE A 100 -5.96 -4.63 7.54
CA ILE A 100 -5.52 -5.26 6.28
C ILE A 100 -4.17 -5.96 6.49
N ALA A 101 -3.17 -5.26 7.04
CA ALA A 101 -1.85 -5.85 7.27
C ALA A 101 -1.89 -7.10 8.18
N SER A 102 -2.83 -7.16 9.13
CA SER A 102 -3.03 -8.33 10.00
C SER A 102 -3.69 -9.52 9.30
N GLU A 103 -4.57 -9.27 8.33
CA GLU A 103 -5.29 -10.28 7.54
C GLU A 103 -4.42 -10.87 6.41
N GLU A 104 -3.36 -10.17 6.01
CA GLU A 104 -2.53 -10.56 4.88
C GLU A 104 -1.41 -11.55 5.23
N THR A 105 -1.12 -12.46 4.30
CA THR A 105 0.03 -13.36 4.38
C THR A 105 1.31 -12.59 4.05
N LEU A 106 1.88 -11.95 5.06
CA LEU A 106 3.15 -11.22 4.97
C LEU A 106 4.36 -12.17 4.99
N THR A 107 5.43 -11.77 4.31
CA THR A 107 6.75 -12.35 4.57
C THR A 107 7.20 -12.02 6.01
N SER A 108 8.04 -12.86 6.62
CA SER A 108 8.54 -12.59 7.97
C SER A 108 9.22 -11.23 8.07
N ALA A 109 10.06 -10.89 7.09
CA ALA A 109 10.71 -9.58 7.04
C ALA A 109 9.70 -8.43 6.96
N MET A 110 8.68 -8.50 6.10
CA MET A 110 7.66 -7.43 6.03
C MET A 110 6.93 -7.28 7.37
N ARG A 111 6.57 -8.39 8.03
CA ARG A 111 5.93 -8.37 9.36
C ARG A 111 6.83 -7.70 10.40
N ASP A 112 8.09 -8.10 10.48
CA ASP A 112 9.04 -7.57 11.48
C ASP A 112 9.23 -6.06 11.30
N PHE A 113 9.39 -5.60 10.06
CA PHE A 113 9.54 -4.17 9.76
C PHE A 113 8.25 -3.37 10.01
N LEU A 114 7.08 -3.94 9.71
CA LEU A 114 5.80 -3.31 10.03
C LEU A 114 5.60 -3.20 11.54
N ASN A 115 5.96 -4.23 12.33
CA ASN A 115 5.93 -4.14 13.80
C ASN A 115 6.95 -3.14 14.34
N TYR A 116 8.17 -3.15 13.82
CA TYR A 116 9.21 -2.20 14.24
C TYR A 116 8.77 -0.75 14.04
N TYR A 117 8.27 -0.40 12.85
CA TYR A 117 7.82 0.97 12.57
C TYR A 117 6.41 1.28 13.09
N GLY A 118 5.59 0.26 13.31
CA GLY A 118 4.21 0.37 13.77
C GLY A 118 4.03 0.25 15.28
N GLY A 119 5.08 -0.04 16.05
CA GLY A 119 4.98 -0.24 17.49
C GLY A 119 4.29 -1.55 17.89
N ASN A 120 4.61 -2.66 17.21
CA ASN A 120 4.13 -4.02 17.49
C ASN A 120 2.61 -4.27 17.29
N LEU A 121 1.90 -3.39 16.59
CA LEU A 121 0.45 -3.50 16.40
C LEU A 121 -0.02 -4.82 15.76
N LEU A 122 0.78 -5.47 14.91
CA LEU A 122 0.38 -6.76 14.32
C LEU A 122 0.47 -7.90 15.32
N ASP A 123 1.44 -7.86 16.23
CA ASP A 123 1.62 -8.90 17.24
C ASP A 123 0.60 -8.75 18.37
N GLU A 124 0.27 -7.52 18.76
CA GLU A 124 -0.82 -7.24 19.71
C GLU A 124 -2.18 -7.69 19.17
N ALA A 125 -2.46 -7.42 17.89
CA ALA A 125 -3.68 -7.89 17.24
C ALA A 125 -3.77 -9.42 17.22
N ARG A 126 -2.64 -10.10 17.02
CA ARG A 126 -2.56 -11.57 17.06
C ARG A 126 -2.83 -12.11 18.46
N LEU A 127 -2.22 -11.54 19.49
CA LEU A 127 -2.44 -11.95 20.89
C LEU A 127 -3.90 -11.79 21.30
N THR A 128 -4.52 -10.68 20.91
CA THR A 128 -5.94 -10.41 21.18
C THR A 128 -6.85 -11.44 20.49
N SER A 129 -6.54 -11.78 19.23
CA SER A 129 -7.29 -12.79 18.47
C SER A 129 -7.16 -14.20 19.07
N ILE A 130 -5.97 -14.58 19.53
CA ILE A 130 -5.73 -15.86 20.21
C ILE A 130 -6.51 -15.91 21.52
N ALA A 131 -6.43 -14.87 22.35
CA ALA A 131 -7.15 -14.80 23.61
C ALA A 131 -8.67 -14.93 23.43
N ALA A 132 -9.26 -14.22 22.46
CA ALA A 132 -10.69 -14.32 22.15
C ALA A 132 -11.12 -15.72 21.67
N SER A 133 -10.22 -16.44 20.99
CA SER A 133 -10.47 -17.80 20.50
C SER A 133 -10.40 -18.85 21.63
N VAL A 134 -9.51 -18.65 22.62
CA VAL A 134 -9.39 -19.51 23.80
C VAL A 134 -10.62 -19.36 24.72
N ASP A 135 -11.11 -18.14 24.92
CA ASP A 135 -12.30 -17.88 25.74
C ASP A 135 -13.58 -18.46 25.11
N SER A 136 -13.70 -18.39 23.78
CA SER A 136 -14.86 -18.96 23.05
C SER A 136 -14.87 -20.49 23.05
N SER A 137 -13.71 -21.13 23.22
CA SER A 137 -13.58 -22.59 23.28
C SER A 137 -13.78 -23.17 24.69
N SER A 138 -13.99 -22.30 25.69
CA SER A 138 -14.09 -22.66 27.11
C SER A 138 -15.50 -22.55 27.68
N GLN A 139 -16.53 -22.38 26.84
CA GLN A 139 -17.93 -22.49 27.28
C GLN A 139 -18.46 -23.93 27.07
N PRO A 140 -19.06 -24.55 28.09
CA PRO A 140 -19.55 -25.93 28.06
C PRO A 140 -20.80 -26.13 27.19
#